data_AF-A0A845JVC7-F1
#
_entry.id   AF-A0A845JVC7-F1
#
_cell.length_a   1.000
_cell.length_b   1.000
_cell.length_c   1.000
_cell.angle_alpha   90.00
_cell.angle_beta   90.00
_cell.angle_gamma   90.00
#
_symmetry.space_group_name_H-M   'P 1'
#
loop_
_entity.id
_entity.type
_entity.pdbx_description
1 polymer ?
#
loop_
_entity_poly.entity_id
_entity_poly.type
_entity_poly.pdbx_seq_one_letter_code
_entity_poly.pdbx_strand_id
1 'polypeptide(L)'
;MKWWNGILIVAVITAPLAFGKIMNHKEQELEYKKGVSTSTYEGTINGKHFFKMALTREGNTLNGTLVNTLKKENQVFGFIDGDDSFVLTEYEEGKTVGVLEGKLIMGGDLRGTWSTPEGNKWFPFYLIKETG
;
A
#
# COMPACT_ATOMS: atom_id res chain seq x y z
N MET A 1 30.47 47.91 54.38
CA MET A 1 30.31 47.25 53.07
C MET A 1 30.84 45.82 53.20
N LYS A 2 29.98 44.81 53.04
CA LYS A 2 30.36 43.39 52.99
C LYS A 2 29.44 42.74 51.97
N TRP A 3 29.94 42.50 50.76
CA TRP A 3 29.19 41.84 49.70
C TRP A 3 29.20 40.32 49.90
N TRP A 4 28.03 39.72 49.63
CA TRP A 4 27.78 38.28 49.63
C TRP A 4 28.33 37.63 48.37
N ASN A 5 29.08 36.53 48.49
CA ASN A 5 29.36 35.65 47.36
C ASN A 5 28.33 34.51 47.36
N GLY A 6 27.36 34.62 46.46
CA GLY A 6 26.36 33.59 46.20
C GLY A 6 26.97 32.37 45.51
N ILE A 7 26.52 31.18 45.92
CA ILE A 7 26.82 29.90 45.27
C ILE A 7 25.95 29.80 44.01
N LEU A 8 26.59 29.73 42.85
CA LEU A 8 25.97 29.41 41.57
C LEU A 8 25.76 27.90 41.49
N ILE A 9 24.52 27.43 41.71
CA ILE A 9 24.14 26.05 41.39
C ILE A 9 23.83 25.99 39.90
N VAL A 10 24.79 25.53 39.11
CA VAL A 10 24.53 25.13 37.72
C VAL A 10 23.84 23.77 37.77
N ALA A 11 22.51 23.77 37.67
CA ALA A 11 21.75 22.56 37.42
C ALA A 11 22.04 22.09 35.98
N VAL A 12 22.98 21.16 35.84
CA VAL A 12 23.22 20.45 34.59
C VAL A 12 21.99 19.58 34.33
N ILE A 13 21.11 20.02 33.44
CA ILE A 13 20.00 19.19 32.94
C ILE A 13 20.63 18.12 32.03
N THR A 14 21.01 16.98 32.60
CA THR A 14 21.35 15.80 31.82
C THR A 14 20.06 15.17 31.31
N ALA A 15 19.64 15.54 30.10
CA ALA A 15 18.70 14.70 29.35
C ALA A 15 19.07 14.58 27.85
N PRO A 16 20.20 13.94 27.46
CA PRO A 16 20.40 13.64 26.05
C PRO A 16 20.03 12.20 25.64
N LEU A 17 19.80 11.26 26.58
CA LEU A 17 19.69 9.84 26.20
C LEU A 17 18.27 9.32 26.03
N ALA A 18 17.29 9.82 26.78
CA ALA A 18 15.90 9.39 26.64
C ALA A 18 15.26 9.95 25.36
N PHE A 19 15.59 11.19 24.97
CA PHE A 19 14.99 11.86 23.82
C PHE A 19 15.38 11.20 22.49
N GLY A 20 16.64 10.79 22.31
CA GLY A 20 17.10 10.10 21.11
C GLY A 20 16.47 8.72 20.91
N LYS A 21 16.20 7.99 22.00
CA LYS A 21 15.50 6.68 21.95
C LYS A 21 14.02 6.84 21.59
N ILE A 22 13.37 7.89 22.09
CA ILE A 22 11.96 8.19 21.81
C ILE A 22 11.76 8.69 20.37
N MET A 23 12.70 9.49 19.83
CA MET A 23 12.68 9.95 18.44
C MET A 23 12.83 8.79 17.44
N ASN A 24 13.82 7.91 17.63
CA ASN A 24 14.03 6.74 16.77
C ASN A 24 12.80 5.82 16.73
N HIS A 25 12.16 5.57 17.87
CA HIS A 25 10.98 4.71 17.92
C HIS A 25 9.77 5.35 17.22
N LYS A 26 9.62 6.68 17.30
CA LYS A 26 8.57 7.42 16.58
C LYS A 26 8.83 7.48 15.08
N GLU A 27 10.07 7.64 14.65
CA GLU A 27 10.44 7.59 13.22
C GLU A 27 10.20 6.21 12.62
N GLN A 28 10.61 5.13 13.32
CA GLN A 28 10.34 3.76 12.88
C GLN A 28 8.85 3.43 12.82
N GLU A 29 8.05 3.91 13.78
CA GLU A 29 6.60 3.73 13.75
C GLU A 29 5.92 4.59 12.67
N LEU A 30 6.43 5.80 12.40
CA LEU A 30 5.95 6.64 11.29
C LEU A 30 6.31 6.01 9.94
N GLU A 31 7.51 5.47 9.79
CA GLU A 31 7.99 4.78 8.58
C GLU A 31 7.23 3.48 8.35
N TYR A 32 6.94 2.72 9.42
CA TYR A 32 6.05 1.56 9.38
C TYR A 32 4.61 1.94 9.00
N LYS A 33 4.03 2.97 9.61
CA LYS A 33 2.68 3.47 9.26
C LYS A 33 2.62 4.11 7.87
N LYS A 34 3.73 4.62 7.36
CA LYS A 34 3.87 5.10 5.97
C LYS A 34 3.94 3.94 4.96
N GLY A 35 4.22 2.71 5.42
CA GLY A 35 4.39 1.53 4.58
C GLY A 35 3.09 0.78 4.24
N VAL A 36 1.98 1.08 4.90
CA VAL A 36 0.67 0.45 4.63
C VAL A 36 -0.27 1.52 4.09
N SER A 37 -0.51 1.49 2.78
CA SER A 37 -1.44 2.40 2.12
C SER A 37 -2.42 1.61 1.26
N THR A 38 -3.70 1.91 1.43
CA THR A 38 -4.77 1.39 0.58
C THR A 38 -5.08 2.43 -0.49
N SER A 39 -5.05 2.01 -1.75
CA SER A 39 -5.47 2.83 -2.89
C SER A 39 -6.69 2.19 -3.54
N THR A 40 -7.62 3.02 -3.99
CA THR A 40 -8.80 2.58 -4.74
C THR A 40 -8.60 2.86 -6.23
N TYR A 41 -9.10 1.98 -7.07
CA TYR A 41 -8.95 2.03 -8.51
C TYR A 41 -10.28 1.70 -9.19
N GLU A 42 -10.58 2.35 -10.30
CA GLU A 42 -11.78 2.07 -11.10
C GLU A 42 -11.45 2.05 -12.59
N GLY A 43 -12.12 1.17 -13.33
CA GLY A 43 -11.96 1.12 -14.77
C GLY A 43 -12.62 -0.10 -15.39
N THR A 44 -12.02 -0.61 -16.46
CA THR A 44 -12.63 -1.72 -17.21
C THR A 44 -11.65 -2.82 -17.57
N ILE A 45 -12.17 -4.05 -17.62
CA ILE A 45 -11.57 -5.19 -18.28
C ILE A 45 -12.25 -5.36 -19.65
N ASN A 46 -11.45 -5.58 -20.69
CA ASN A 46 -11.87 -5.70 -22.09
C ASN A 46 -12.64 -4.47 -22.61
N GLY A 47 -12.48 -3.29 -22.00
CA GLY A 47 -13.24 -2.08 -22.35
C GLY A 47 -14.75 -2.15 -22.07
N LYS A 48 -15.23 -3.23 -21.44
CA LYS A 48 -16.67 -3.52 -21.31
C LYS A 48 -17.11 -3.78 -19.87
N HIS A 49 -16.32 -4.54 -19.13
CA HIS A 49 -16.68 -4.98 -17.80
C HIS A 49 -16.09 -4.00 -16.80
N PHE A 50 -16.94 -3.29 -16.07
CA PHE A 50 -16.50 -2.38 -15.02
C PHE A 50 -15.96 -3.15 -13.81
N PHE A 51 -14.87 -2.64 -13.24
CA PHE A 51 -14.28 -3.14 -12.02
C PHE A 51 -13.86 -1.98 -11.11
N LYS A 52 -14.03 -2.18 -9.80
CA LYS A 52 -13.47 -1.34 -8.73
C LYS A 52 -12.55 -2.21 -7.88
N MET A 53 -11.33 -1.76 -7.64
CA MET A 53 -10.34 -2.48 -6.83
C MET A 53 -9.89 -1.62 -5.67
N ALA A 54 -9.81 -2.20 -4.47
CA ALA A 54 -9.12 -1.60 -3.33
C ALA A 54 -7.88 -2.45 -3.04
N LEU A 55 -6.70 -1.83 -3.05
CA LEU A 55 -5.43 -2.54 -2.92
C LEU A 55 -4.58 -1.91 -1.83
N THR A 56 -4.22 -2.71 -0.83
CA THR A 56 -3.29 -2.37 0.23
C THR A 56 -1.93 -2.96 -0.09
N ARG A 57 -0.90 -2.10 -0.06
CA ARG A 57 0.50 -2.52 -0.22
C ARG A 57 1.20 -2.58 1.13
N GLU A 58 1.89 -3.68 1.39
CA GLU A 58 2.77 -3.88 2.55
C GLU A 58 4.13 -4.41 2.04
N GLY A 59 5.11 -3.53 1.86
CA GLY A 59 6.37 -3.88 1.21
C GLY A 59 6.14 -4.32 -0.24
N ASN A 60 6.45 -5.59 -0.56
CA ASN A 60 6.22 -6.19 -1.88
C ASN A 60 4.94 -7.01 -1.96
N THR A 61 4.19 -7.13 -0.85
CA THR A 61 2.93 -7.86 -0.81
C THR A 61 1.77 -6.92 -1.13
N LEU A 62 0.83 -7.42 -1.91
CA LEU A 62 -0.42 -6.75 -2.26
C LEU A 62 -1.60 -7.59 -1.78
N ASN A 63 -2.53 -6.96 -1.07
CA ASN A 63 -3.79 -7.58 -0.65
C ASN A 63 -4.95 -6.62 -0.93
N GLY A 64 -6.12 -7.14 -1.23
CA GLY A 64 -7.23 -6.27 -1.59
C GLY A 64 -8.52 -6.97 -1.95
N THR A 65 -9.45 -6.17 -2.46
CA THR A 65 -10.72 -6.63 -3.02
C THR A 65 -10.91 -6.09 -4.42
N LEU A 66 -11.68 -6.82 -5.21
CA LEU A 66 -12.06 -6.48 -6.56
C LEU A 66 -13.55 -6.74 -6.73
N VAL A 67 -14.30 -5.68 -7.03
CA VAL A 67 -15.74 -5.70 -7.27
C VAL A 67 -15.97 -5.67 -8.77
N ASN A 68 -16.64 -6.70 -9.28
CA ASN A 68 -16.94 -6.83 -10.71
C ASN A 68 -18.25 -6.15 -11.11
N THR A 69 -18.58 -6.21 -12.40
CA THR A 69 -19.80 -5.61 -12.96
C THR A 69 -21.10 -6.17 -12.36
N LEU A 70 -21.07 -7.38 -11.81
CA LEU A 70 -22.20 -8.02 -11.12
C LEU A 70 -22.29 -7.61 -9.65
N LYS A 71 -21.46 -6.64 -9.19
CA LYS A 71 -21.30 -6.24 -7.79
C LYS A 71 -20.87 -7.37 -6.87
N LYS A 72 -20.29 -8.44 -7.43
CA LYS A 72 -19.65 -9.49 -6.63
C LYS A 72 -18.26 -9.02 -6.23
N GLU A 73 -17.97 -9.08 -4.94
CA GLU A 73 -16.67 -8.75 -4.37
C GLU A 73 -15.83 -10.03 -4.24
N ASN A 74 -14.65 -10.01 -4.84
CA ASN A 74 -13.67 -11.07 -4.81
C ASN A 74 -12.41 -10.58 -4.09
N GLN A 75 -11.72 -11.49 -3.40
CA GLN A 75 -10.44 -11.17 -2.78
C GLN A 75 -9.33 -11.20 -3.83
N VAL A 76 -8.33 -10.33 -3.70
CA VAL A 76 -7.13 -10.37 -4.54
C VAL A 76 -5.87 -10.37 -3.68
N PHE A 77 -4.91 -11.22 -4.01
CA PHE A 77 -3.64 -11.33 -3.29
C PHE A 77 -2.48 -11.55 -4.24
N GLY A 78 -1.33 -10.95 -3.96
CA GLY A 78 -0.16 -11.19 -4.77
C GLY A 78 1.02 -10.30 -4.41
N PHE A 79 1.86 -10.05 -5.41
CA PHE A 79 3.14 -9.38 -5.21
C PHE A 79 3.40 -8.33 -6.28
N ILE A 80 4.25 -7.36 -5.94
CA ILE A 80 4.78 -6.34 -6.83
C ILE A 80 6.30 -6.29 -6.69
N ASP A 81 6.99 -6.17 -7.81
CA ASP A 81 8.45 -6.11 -7.88
C ASP A 81 8.98 -4.66 -7.90
N GLY A 82 10.31 -4.53 -8.03
CA GLY A 82 10.98 -3.22 -8.10
C GLY A 82 10.80 -2.48 -9.43
N ASP A 83 10.29 -3.16 -10.46
CA ASP A 83 9.97 -2.59 -11.79
C ASP A 83 8.49 -2.22 -11.90
N ASP A 84 7.82 -2.11 -10.75
CA ASP A 84 6.39 -1.85 -10.58
C ASP A 84 5.48 -2.86 -11.28
N SER A 85 6.00 -4.04 -11.62
CA SER A 85 5.23 -5.15 -12.20
C SER A 85 4.59 -5.96 -11.08
N PHE A 86 3.34 -6.34 -11.25
CA PHE A 86 2.60 -7.10 -10.25
C PHE A 86 1.90 -8.31 -10.85
N VAL A 87 1.67 -9.29 -9.98
CA VAL A 87 0.79 -10.43 -10.23
C VAL A 87 -0.14 -10.57 -9.04
N LEU A 88 -1.45 -10.55 -9.29
CA LEU A 88 -2.51 -10.78 -8.30
C LEU A 88 -3.31 -12.02 -8.69
N THR A 89 -3.63 -12.85 -7.71
CA THR A 89 -4.60 -13.95 -7.86
C THR A 89 -5.94 -13.52 -7.29
N GLU A 90 -6.99 -13.67 -8.06
CA GLU A 90 -8.38 -13.39 -7.69
C GLU A 90 -9.05 -14.65 -7.13
N TYR A 91 -9.72 -14.50 -5.98
CA TYR A 91 -10.41 -15.57 -5.28
C TYR A 91 -11.88 -15.23 -5.11
N GLU A 92 -12.73 -16.17 -5.52
CA GLU A 92 -14.16 -16.17 -5.31
C GLU A 92 -14.51 -17.35 -4.40
N GLU A 93 -15.01 -17.08 -3.19
CA GLU A 93 -15.36 -18.11 -2.21
C GLU A 93 -14.21 -19.10 -1.93
N GLY A 94 -12.98 -18.57 -1.88
CA GLY A 94 -11.74 -19.33 -1.64
C GLY A 94 -11.21 -20.10 -2.85
N LYS A 95 -11.86 -20.03 -4.02
CA LYS A 95 -11.40 -20.64 -5.26
C LYS A 95 -10.75 -19.60 -6.16
N THR A 96 -9.63 -19.95 -6.77
CA THR A 96 -8.99 -19.09 -7.78
C THR A 96 -9.87 -19.00 -9.02
N VAL A 97 -10.22 -17.78 -9.41
CA VAL A 97 -11.09 -17.51 -10.59
C VAL A 97 -10.44 -16.63 -11.64
N GLY A 98 -9.32 -15.98 -11.29
CA GLY A 98 -8.58 -15.16 -12.23
C GLY A 98 -7.18 -14.81 -11.75
N VAL A 99 -6.37 -14.33 -12.68
CA VAL A 99 -5.03 -13.79 -12.43
C VAL A 99 -4.94 -12.43 -13.11
N LEU A 100 -4.41 -11.43 -12.41
CA LEU A 100 -4.15 -10.10 -12.94
C LEU A 100 -2.64 -9.88 -12.98
N GLU A 101 -2.09 -9.78 -14.18
CA GLU A 101 -0.68 -9.46 -14.41
C GLU A 101 -0.60 -8.07 -15.01
N GLY A 102 0.20 -7.19 -14.43
CA GLY A 102 0.23 -5.79 -14.86
C GLY A 102 1.40 -4.99 -14.33
N LYS A 103 1.29 -3.68 -14.54
CA LYS A 103 2.23 -2.67 -14.01
C LYS A 103 1.46 -1.52 -13.37
N LEU A 104 2.00 -1.01 -12.27
CA LEU A 104 1.67 0.31 -11.75
C LEU A 104 2.39 1.34 -12.64
N ILE A 105 1.65 2.21 -13.32
CA ILE A 105 2.22 3.18 -14.26
C ILE A 105 2.27 4.59 -13.66
N MET A 106 2.92 5.52 -14.36
CA MET A 106 2.97 6.93 -13.98
C MET A 106 1.56 7.50 -13.75
N GLY A 107 1.38 8.22 -12.63
CA GLY A 107 0.06 8.66 -12.15
C GLY A 107 -0.54 7.71 -11.10
N GLY A 108 0.04 6.51 -10.95
CA GLY A 108 -0.38 5.51 -9.98
C GLY A 108 -1.50 4.62 -10.48
N ASP A 109 -1.84 4.64 -11.77
CA ASP A 109 -2.84 3.78 -12.40
C ASP A 109 -2.33 2.34 -12.58
N LEU A 110 -3.24 1.39 -12.75
CA LEU A 110 -2.93 -0.01 -13.03
C LEU A 110 -3.28 -0.36 -14.47
N ARG A 111 -2.35 -1.00 -15.18
CA ARG A 111 -2.58 -1.53 -16.52
C ARG A 111 -2.07 -2.95 -16.63
N GLY A 112 -2.82 -3.82 -17.29
CA GLY A 112 -2.39 -5.21 -17.42
C GLY A 112 -3.36 -6.08 -18.20
N THR A 113 -3.28 -7.37 -17.91
CA THR A 113 -4.14 -8.42 -18.43
C THR A 113 -4.74 -9.20 -17.27
N TRP A 114 -6.06 -9.41 -17.32
CA TRP A 114 -6.74 -10.39 -16.51
C TRP A 114 -6.83 -11.68 -17.32
N SER A 115 -6.59 -12.84 -16.71
CA SER A 115 -6.78 -14.14 -17.34
C SER A 115 -7.54 -15.11 -16.46
N THR A 116 -8.09 -16.17 -17.07
CA THR A 116 -8.49 -17.36 -16.33
C THR A 116 -7.28 -17.98 -15.64
N PRO A 117 -7.48 -18.78 -14.57
CA PRO A 117 -6.38 -19.44 -13.86
C PRO A 117 -5.53 -20.33 -14.78
N GLU A 118 -6.14 -20.92 -15.80
CA GLU A 118 -5.48 -21.77 -16.79
C GLU A 118 -4.86 -20.98 -17.96
N GLY A 119 -5.04 -19.65 -18.00
CA GLY A 119 -4.50 -18.76 -19.05
C GLY A 119 -5.16 -18.89 -20.42
N ASN A 120 -6.24 -19.68 -20.57
CA ASN A 120 -6.89 -19.93 -21.85
C ASN A 120 -7.79 -18.77 -22.35
N LYS A 121 -8.18 -17.85 -21.45
CA LYS A 121 -8.87 -16.61 -21.79
C LYS A 121 -8.16 -15.47 -21.09
N TRP A 122 -8.00 -14.37 -21.80
CA TRP A 122 -7.33 -13.20 -21.27
C TRP A 122 -7.93 -11.92 -21.87
N PHE A 123 -7.95 -10.87 -21.06
CA PHE A 123 -8.53 -9.58 -21.42
C PHE A 123 -7.66 -8.45 -20.86
N PRO A 124 -7.37 -7.41 -21.67
CA PRO A 124 -6.65 -6.26 -21.17
C PRO A 124 -7.50 -5.48 -20.16
N PHE A 125 -6.85 -4.84 -19.19
CA PHE A 125 -7.50 -3.93 -18.27
C PHE A 125 -6.73 -2.64 -18.10
N TYR A 126 -7.48 -1.60 -17.73
CA TYR A 126 -6.94 -0.32 -17.30
C TYR A 126 -7.81 0.22 -16.16
N LEU A 127 -7.18 0.44 -15.00
CA LEU A 127 -7.83 0.95 -13.79
C LEU A 127 -7.13 2.23 -13.36
N ILE A 128 -7.90 3.30 -13.25
CA ILE A 128 -7.45 4.63 -12.85
C ILE A 128 -7.47 4.70 -11.33
N LYS A 129 -6.41 5.23 -10.72
CA LYS A 129 -6.37 5.46 -9.28
C LYS A 129 -7.33 6.58 -8.91
N GLU A 130 -8.21 6.33 -7.94
CA GLU A 130 -9.06 7.37 -7.37
C GLU A 130 -8.19 8.36 -6.57
N THR A 131 -8.31 9.64 -6.88
CA THR A 131 -7.81 10.72 -6.03
C THR A 131 -8.86 11.04 -4.99
N GLY A 132 -8.57 10.75 -3.72
CA GLY A 132 -9.39 11.16 -2.58
C GLY A 132 -9.35 12.65 -2.31
#